data_AF-A0A938WZ51-F1
#
_entry.id   AF-A0A938WZ51-F1
#
_cell.length_a   1.000
_cell.length_b   1.000
_cell.length_c   1.000
_cell.angle_alpha   90.00
_cell.angle_beta   90.00
_cell.angle_gamma   90.00
#
_symmetry.space_group_name_H-M   'P 1'
#
loop_
_entity.id
_entity.type
_entity.pdbx_description
1 polymer ?
#
loop_
_entity_poly.entity_id
_entity_poly.type
_entity_poly.pdbx_seq_one_letter_code
_entity_poly.pdbx_strand_id
1 'polypeptide(L)'
;SWRSLADQPWGATIPTLAAAAAATSRIRLGTFVASPNFRHPVPFAKELATVDDIAGGRLLLGVGSGGTGFDAFVLGQPEYTPRQRHERFTEFVTGLDALLRFETDSTGISFTGDWFTAVNARMVGAPAQTPRVPFILAANGPKGLGLVARFGQGWVTTGPEGVT
;
A
#
# COMPACT_ATOMS: atom_id res chain seq x y z
N SER A 1 -17.54 -2.55 5.20
CA SER A 1 -16.96 -3.84 4.77
C SER A 1 -17.52 -4.21 3.42
N TRP A 2 -16.76 -4.91 2.59
CA TRP A 2 -17.19 -5.37 1.27
C TRP A 2 -18.19 -6.53 1.36
N ARG A 3 -19.17 -6.44 2.27
CA ARG A 3 -20.17 -7.49 2.55
C ARG A 3 -20.93 -7.89 1.29
N SER A 4 -21.18 -6.95 0.38
CA SER A 4 -21.81 -7.23 -0.92
C SER A 4 -20.95 -8.06 -1.87
N LEU A 5 -19.65 -8.19 -1.60
CA LEU A 5 -18.71 -8.98 -2.41
C LEU A 5 -18.26 -10.28 -1.71
N ALA A 6 -18.77 -10.58 -0.51
CA ALA A 6 -18.30 -11.73 0.28
C ALA A 6 -18.44 -13.06 -0.48
N ASP A 7 -19.51 -13.20 -1.26
CA ASP A 7 -19.79 -14.41 -2.05
C ASP A 7 -19.43 -14.26 -3.54
N GLN A 8 -18.67 -13.22 -3.89
CA GLN A 8 -18.25 -12.97 -5.27
C GLN A 8 -16.84 -13.51 -5.53
N PRO A 9 -16.54 -13.98 -6.75
CA PRO A 9 -15.19 -14.42 -7.09
C PRO A 9 -14.25 -13.22 -7.13
N TRP A 10 -13.35 -13.14 -6.16
CA TRP A 10 -12.30 -12.13 -6.09
C TRP A 10 -10.94 -12.80 -5.84
N GLY A 11 -9.96 -12.43 -6.65
CA GLY A 11 -8.60 -12.96 -6.58
C GLY A 11 -7.71 -12.16 -5.64
N ALA A 12 -6.57 -12.75 -5.27
CA ALA A 12 -5.53 -12.03 -4.55
C ALA A 12 -4.94 -10.90 -5.41
N THR A 13 -4.81 -9.71 -4.82
CA THR A 13 -4.45 -8.48 -5.55
C THR A 13 -3.13 -8.58 -6.33
N ILE A 14 -2.06 -9.08 -5.70
CA ILE A 14 -0.72 -9.10 -6.30
C ILE A 14 -0.62 -10.10 -7.47
N PRO A 15 -1.07 -11.37 -7.34
CA PRO A 15 -1.11 -12.30 -8.49
C PRO A 15 -1.94 -11.76 -9.67
N THR A 16 -3.09 -11.14 -9.39
CA THR A 16 -3.92 -10.55 -10.45
C THR A 16 -3.21 -9.39 -11.15
N LEU A 17 -2.51 -8.52 -10.41
CA LEU A 17 -1.72 -7.44 -11.00
C LEU A 17 -0.53 -7.96 -11.80
N ALA A 18 0.17 -9.00 -11.35
CA ALA A 18 1.27 -9.61 -12.10
C ALA A 18 0.79 -10.18 -13.44
N ALA A 19 -0.36 -10.89 -13.46
CA ALA A 19 -0.97 -11.40 -14.68
C ALA A 19 -1.37 -10.26 -15.64
N ALA A 20 -1.99 -9.21 -15.11
CA ALA A 20 -2.35 -8.03 -15.91
C ALA A 20 -1.11 -7.26 -16.44
N ALA A 21 -0.04 -7.18 -15.65
CA ALA A 21 1.22 -6.57 -16.03
C ALA A 21 1.83 -7.28 -17.24
N ALA A 22 1.85 -8.62 -17.22
CA ALA A 22 2.37 -9.44 -18.32
C ALA A 22 1.46 -9.40 -19.58
N ALA A 23 0.15 -9.29 -19.40
CA ALA A 23 -0.82 -9.27 -20.49
C ALA A 23 -0.97 -7.89 -21.17
N THR A 24 -0.36 -6.83 -20.63
CA THR A 24 -0.55 -5.45 -21.12
C THR A 24 0.78 -4.70 -21.24
N SER A 25 0.86 -3.73 -22.15
CA SER A 25 2.11 -2.98 -22.38
C SER A 25 1.99 -1.45 -22.23
N ARG A 26 0.76 -0.90 -22.16
CA ARG A 26 0.53 0.56 -22.16
C ARG A 26 -0.17 1.08 -20.92
N ILE A 27 -1.20 0.39 -20.45
CA ILE A 27 -2.02 0.89 -19.34
C ILE A 27 -1.23 0.84 -18.03
N ARG A 28 -1.47 1.82 -17.16
CA ARG A 28 -1.07 1.72 -15.76
C ARG A 28 -2.04 0.82 -15.01
N LEU A 29 -1.52 0.10 -14.03
CA LEU A 29 -2.26 -0.82 -13.18
C LEU A 29 -1.92 -0.53 -11.73
N GLY A 30 -2.81 -0.87 -10.81
CA GLY A 30 -2.59 -0.51 -9.42
C GLY A 30 -3.67 -0.97 -8.47
N THR A 31 -3.43 -0.69 -7.21
CA THR A 31 -4.37 -0.97 -6.13
C THR A 31 -5.29 0.22 -5.89
N PHE A 32 -6.52 -0.04 -5.45
CA PHE A 32 -7.50 1.01 -5.11
C PHE A 32 -8.42 0.57 -3.94
N VAL A 33 -7.93 0.39 -2.72
CA VAL A 33 -6.56 0.61 -2.23
C VAL A 33 -6.05 -0.63 -1.47
N ALA A 34 -4.73 -0.81 -1.43
CA ALA A 34 -4.09 -1.72 -0.47
C ALA A 34 -4.15 -1.13 0.94
N SER A 35 -4.01 -1.98 1.95
CA SER A 35 -4.10 -1.55 3.35
C SER A 35 -3.19 -2.37 4.27
N PRO A 36 -2.83 -1.81 5.44
CA PRO A 36 -2.08 -2.53 6.46
C PRO A 36 -2.88 -3.67 7.12
N ASN A 37 -4.21 -3.74 6.96
CA ASN A 37 -5.06 -4.76 7.62
C ASN A 37 -4.58 -6.20 7.34
N PHE A 38 -3.96 -6.43 6.18
CA PHE A 38 -3.54 -7.76 5.74
C PHE A 38 -2.03 -7.92 5.58
N ARG A 39 -1.24 -6.86 5.85
CA ARG A 39 0.12 -6.76 5.30
C ARG A 39 1.10 -6.16 6.29
N HIS A 40 2.30 -6.73 6.27
CA HIS A 40 3.50 -6.09 6.77
C HIS A 40 4.20 -5.35 5.60
N PRO A 41 4.78 -4.15 5.80
CA PRO A 41 5.38 -3.37 4.72
C PRO A 41 6.55 -4.09 4.02
N VAL A 42 7.36 -4.87 4.74
CA VAL A 42 8.51 -5.60 4.17
C VAL A 42 8.14 -6.59 3.06
N PRO A 43 7.33 -7.64 3.30
CA PRO A 43 6.94 -8.56 2.24
C PRO A 43 6.12 -7.85 1.14
N PHE A 44 5.29 -6.88 1.50
CA PHE A 44 4.49 -6.16 0.51
C PHE A 44 5.33 -5.28 -0.42
N ALA A 45 6.37 -4.61 0.08
CA ALA A 45 7.29 -3.86 -0.75
C ALA A 45 7.99 -4.76 -1.78
N LYS A 46 8.36 -5.99 -1.40
CA LYS A 46 8.94 -6.97 -2.34
C LYS A 46 7.95 -7.36 -3.42
N GLU A 47 6.71 -7.68 -3.05
CA GLU A 47 5.63 -7.97 -4.00
C GLU A 47 5.43 -6.83 -4.99
N LEU A 48 5.40 -5.58 -4.51
CA LEU A 48 5.21 -4.39 -5.34
C LEU A 48 6.39 -4.13 -6.27
N ALA A 49 7.61 -4.24 -5.78
CA ALA A 49 8.81 -4.08 -6.59
C ALA A 49 8.86 -5.12 -7.72
N THR A 50 8.55 -6.38 -7.42
CA THR A 50 8.48 -7.44 -8.43
C THR A 50 7.39 -7.17 -9.48
N VAL A 51 6.19 -6.77 -9.06
CA VAL A 51 5.13 -6.46 -10.02
C VAL A 51 5.46 -5.23 -10.85
N ASP A 52 6.10 -4.21 -10.27
CA ASP A 52 6.49 -3.01 -11.02
C ASP A 52 7.59 -3.29 -12.04
N ASP A 53 8.54 -4.17 -11.71
CA ASP A 53 9.56 -4.66 -12.65
C ASP A 53 8.91 -5.41 -13.83
N ILE A 54 8.03 -6.38 -13.55
CA ILE A 54 7.24 -7.08 -14.59
C ILE A 54 6.42 -6.09 -15.43
N ALA A 55 5.87 -5.07 -14.79
CA ALA A 55 5.08 -4.04 -15.45
C ALA A 55 5.93 -3.05 -16.26
N GLY A 56 7.26 -3.03 -16.11
CA GLY A 56 8.12 -2.03 -16.74
C GLY A 56 7.83 -0.61 -16.22
N GLY A 57 7.64 -0.45 -14.90
CA GLY A 57 7.42 0.85 -14.27
C GLY A 57 6.02 1.43 -14.44
N ARG A 58 5.01 0.58 -14.68
CA ARG A 58 3.61 1.02 -14.88
C ARG A 58 2.73 0.85 -13.64
N LEU A 59 3.29 0.39 -12.52
CA LEU A 59 2.51 0.21 -11.29
C LEU A 59 2.22 1.57 -10.63
N LEU A 60 0.97 1.73 -10.17
CA LEU A 60 0.54 2.77 -9.26
C LEU A 60 0.12 2.12 -7.93
N LEU A 61 0.66 2.60 -6.82
CA LEU A 61 0.36 2.04 -5.51
C LEU A 61 -0.70 2.88 -4.81
N GLY A 62 -1.97 2.47 -4.92
CA GLY A 62 -3.04 3.05 -4.10
C GLY A 62 -3.03 2.47 -2.69
N VAL A 63 -2.92 3.30 -1.65
CA VAL A 63 -2.87 2.84 -0.25
C VAL A 63 -3.83 3.63 0.62
N GLY A 64 -4.52 2.95 1.53
CA GLY A 64 -5.36 3.58 2.55
C GLY A 64 -5.27 2.85 3.88
N SER A 65 -5.95 3.39 4.89
CA SER A 65 -5.97 2.84 6.25
C SER A 65 -6.72 1.50 6.38
N GLY A 66 -7.32 0.99 5.30
CA GLY A 66 -8.17 -0.20 5.30
C GLY A 66 -9.58 0.09 5.79
N GLY A 67 -10.52 -0.82 5.50
CA GLY A 67 -11.90 -0.73 5.97
C GLY A 67 -12.06 -1.08 7.45
N THR A 68 -13.28 -0.89 7.97
CA THR A 68 -13.73 -1.37 9.29
C THR A 68 -14.61 -2.62 9.15
N GLY A 69 -14.93 -3.27 10.27
CA GLY A 69 -15.72 -4.49 10.31
C GLY A 69 -14.88 -5.74 10.06
N PHE A 70 -15.50 -6.80 9.54
CA PHE A 70 -14.93 -8.15 9.41
C PHE A 70 -13.47 -8.18 8.89
N ASP A 71 -13.20 -7.48 7.80
CA ASP A 71 -11.87 -7.41 7.16
C ASP A 71 -10.77 -6.80 8.06
N ALA A 72 -11.14 -5.99 9.06
CA ALA A 72 -10.18 -5.33 9.94
C ALA A 72 -9.55 -6.29 10.96
N PHE A 73 -10.23 -7.38 11.28
CA PHE A 73 -9.83 -8.33 12.32
C PHE A 73 -9.81 -9.79 11.86
N VAL A 74 -10.02 -10.07 10.57
CA VAL A 74 -10.01 -11.45 10.02
C VAL A 74 -8.69 -12.18 10.24
N LEU A 75 -7.59 -11.45 10.46
CA LEU A 75 -6.29 -12.01 10.83
C LEU A 75 -6.08 -12.14 12.36
N GLY A 76 -7.14 -12.02 13.16
CA GLY A 76 -7.10 -12.14 14.62
C GLY A 76 -6.66 -10.88 15.36
N GLN A 77 -6.57 -9.72 14.68
CA GLN A 77 -6.20 -8.45 15.31
C GLN A 77 -7.38 -7.86 16.10
N PRO A 78 -7.15 -7.09 17.18
CA PRO A 78 -8.24 -6.42 17.88
C PRO A 78 -8.84 -5.29 17.02
N GLU A 79 -10.03 -4.84 17.41
CA GLU A 79 -10.61 -3.65 16.82
C GLU A 79 -9.81 -2.40 17.24
N TYR A 80 -9.26 -1.68 16.25
CA TYR A 80 -8.49 -0.47 16.48
C TYR A 80 -9.37 0.78 16.41
N THR A 81 -9.10 1.73 17.31
CA THR A 81 -9.70 3.06 17.25
C THR A 81 -9.34 3.79 15.95
N PRO A 82 -10.12 4.80 15.51
CA PRO A 82 -9.77 5.62 14.35
C PRO A 82 -8.37 6.23 14.43
N ARG A 83 -7.92 6.59 15.64
CA ARG A 83 -6.56 7.10 15.89
C ARG A 83 -5.50 6.03 15.61
N GLN A 84 -5.63 4.85 16.22
CA GLN A 84 -4.67 3.75 16.03
C GLN A 84 -4.61 3.31 14.56
N ARG A 85 -5.75 3.26 13.86
CA ARG A 85 -5.79 2.97 12.42
C ARG A 85 -5.00 3.99 11.60
N HIS A 86 -5.09 5.26 11.96
CA HIS A 86 -4.34 6.32 11.28
C HIS A 86 -2.83 6.28 11.61
N GLU A 87 -2.45 6.03 12.86
CA GLU A 87 -1.05 5.85 13.28
C GLU A 87 -0.42 4.65 12.56
N ARG A 88 -1.11 3.50 12.56
CA ARG A 88 -0.71 2.30 11.83
C ARG A 88 -0.59 2.54 10.32
N PHE A 89 -1.53 3.26 9.72
CA PHE A 89 -1.46 3.64 8.31
C PHE A 89 -0.26 4.54 8.01
N THR A 90 0.05 5.48 8.91
CA THR A 90 1.21 6.38 8.79
C THR A 90 2.53 5.60 8.80
N GLU A 91 2.69 4.67 9.75
CA GLU A 91 3.89 3.81 9.78
C GLU A 91 3.98 2.92 8.54
N PHE A 92 2.84 2.37 8.08
CA PHE A 92 2.81 1.55 6.88
C PHE A 92 3.29 2.32 5.64
N VAL A 93 2.77 3.53 5.41
CA VAL A 93 3.17 4.39 4.28
C VAL A 93 4.64 4.80 4.40
N THR A 94 5.10 5.15 5.61
CA THR A 94 6.50 5.53 5.84
C THR A 94 7.45 4.36 5.60
N GLY A 95 7.11 3.16 6.07
CA GLY A 95 7.87 1.94 5.82
C GLY A 95 7.92 1.59 4.34
N LEU A 96 6.79 1.70 3.62
CA LEU A 96 6.76 1.51 2.17
C LEU A 96 7.58 2.56 1.41
N ASP A 97 7.54 3.84 1.84
CA ASP A 97 8.37 4.90 1.22
C ASP A 97 9.85 4.57 1.35
N ALA A 98 10.31 4.15 2.54
CA ALA A 98 11.69 3.75 2.77
C ALA A 98 12.06 2.52 1.93
N LEU A 99 11.28 1.44 2.02
CA LEU A 99 11.56 0.17 1.34
C LEU A 99 11.57 0.32 -0.19
N LEU A 100 10.60 1.02 -0.77
CA LEU A 100 10.48 1.11 -2.24
C LEU A 100 11.47 2.07 -2.91
N ARG A 101 12.24 2.84 -2.12
CA ARG A 101 13.42 3.58 -2.60
C ARG A 101 14.66 2.69 -2.72
N PHE A 102 14.59 1.48 -2.17
CA PHE A 102 15.68 0.50 -2.06
C PHE A 102 16.84 1.00 -1.18
N GLU A 103 17.62 0.06 -0.66
CA GLU A 103 18.82 0.38 0.11
C GLU A 103 19.87 1.10 -0.75
N THR A 104 20.57 2.07 -0.15
CA THR A 104 21.72 2.74 -0.78
C THR A 104 23.03 1.99 -0.56
N ASP A 105 23.07 1.03 0.37
CA ASP A 105 24.26 0.25 0.74
C ASP A 105 23.92 -1.20 1.12
N SER A 106 24.91 -1.95 1.60
CA SER A 106 24.78 -3.37 1.98
C SER A 106 24.19 -3.61 3.37
N THR A 107 23.81 -2.57 4.13
CA THR A 107 23.30 -2.72 5.51
C THR A 107 21.80 -3.06 5.57
N GLY A 108 21.05 -2.69 4.53
CA GLY A 108 19.60 -2.92 4.44
C GLY A 108 18.79 -1.82 5.12
N ILE A 109 17.47 -1.97 5.09
CA ILE A 109 16.53 -0.96 5.56
C ILE A 109 15.97 -1.40 6.91
N SER A 110 16.19 -0.57 7.92
CA SER A 110 15.71 -0.78 9.29
C SER A 110 14.81 0.36 9.72
N PHE A 111 13.72 0.02 10.40
CA PHE A 111 12.85 0.96 11.10
C PHE A 111 12.13 0.24 12.24
N THR A 112 11.81 0.98 13.29
CA THR A 112 11.05 0.48 14.44
C THR A 112 9.94 1.47 14.73
N GLY A 113 8.70 0.97 14.74
CA GLY A 113 7.52 1.73 15.15
C GLY A 113 6.65 0.91 16.10
N ASP A 114 5.52 1.48 16.49
CA ASP A 114 4.55 0.82 17.38
C ASP A 114 3.82 -0.32 16.66
N TRP A 115 3.74 -0.26 15.33
CA TRP A 115 2.97 -1.20 14.50
C TRP A 115 3.82 -2.07 13.59
N PHE A 116 4.95 -1.55 13.11
CA PHE A 116 5.81 -2.27 12.16
C PHE A 116 7.28 -2.12 12.48
N THR A 117 8.01 -3.21 12.28
CA THR A 117 9.46 -3.25 12.46
C THR A 117 10.10 -3.95 11.28
N ALA A 118 11.16 -3.35 10.74
CA ALA A 118 12.08 -3.97 9.80
C ALA A 118 13.48 -3.98 10.39
N VAL A 119 14.16 -5.12 10.29
CA VAL A 119 15.55 -5.27 10.71
C VAL A 119 16.34 -5.73 9.50
N ASN A 120 17.20 -4.86 8.99
CA ASN A 120 18.07 -5.08 7.84
C ASN A 120 17.31 -5.68 6.64
N ALA A 121 16.10 -5.17 6.36
CA ALA A 121 15.30 -5.64 5.25
C ALA A 121 16.00 -5.29 3.93
N ARG A 122 16.13 -6.27 3.03
CA ARG A 122 16.81 -6.12 1.74
C ARG A 122 15.82 -6.11 0.59
N MET A 123 15.97 -5.16 -0.31
CA MET A 123 15.35 -5.13 -1.63
C MET A 123 16.34 -5.67 -2.66
N VAL A 124 15.84 -6.42 -3.64
CA VAL A 124 16.70 -7.08 -4.64
C VAL A 124 16.60 -6.33 -5.95
N GLY A 125 17.75 -6.03 -6.56
CA GLY A 125 17.83 -5.34 -7.85
C GLY A 125 17.80 -3.82 -7.71
N ALA A 126 17.14 -3.15 -8.67
CA ALA A 126 16.95 -1.71 -8.69
C ALA A 126 15.45 -1.39 -8.83
N PRO A 127 14.99 -0.24 -8.31
CA PRO A 127 13.60 0.16 -8.50
C PRO A 127 13.33 0.46 -9.99
N ALA A 128 12.22 -0.04 -10.53
CA ALA A 128 11.81 0.22 -11.91
C ALA A 128 11.36 1.69 -12.12
N GLN A 129 11.04 2.41 -11.05
CA GLN A 129 10.63 3.81 -11.07
C GLN A 129 11.42 4.63 -10.04
N THR A 130 11.84 5.84 -10.43
CA THR A 130 12.55 6.79 -9.56
C THR A 130 11.63 7.96 -9.19
N PRO A 131 11.52 8.35 -7.91
CA PRO A 131 12.28 7.84 -6.77
C PRO A 131 11.79 6.49 -6.21
N ARG A 132 10.57 6.07 -6.56
CA ARG A 132 9.93 4.78 -6.23
C ARG A 132 8.59 4.67 -6.98
N VAL A 133 7.87 3.56 -6.82
CA VAL A 133 6.46 3.42 -7.26
C VAL A 133 5.62 4.61 -6.76
N PRO A 134 4.85 5.30 -7.63
CA PRO A 134 4.00 6.42 -7.24
C PRO A 134 2.89 6.01 -6.27
N PHE A 135 2.74 6.77 -5.18
CA PHE A 135 1.70 6.52 -4.18
C PHE A 135 0.46 7.35 -4.50
N ILE A 136 -0.69 6.68 -4.58
CA ILE A 136 -2.01 7.32 -4.67
C ILE A 136 -2.72 7.10 -3.33
N LEU A 137 -2.63 8.06 -2.42
CA LEU A 137 -3.04 7.83 -1.03
C LEU A 137 -4.52 8.14 -0.81
N ALA A 138 -5.24 7.25 -0.16
CA ALA A 138 -6.63 7.46 0.24
C ALA A 138 -6.72 8.27 1.53
N ALA A 139 -7.44 9.38 1.49
CA ALA A 139 -7.66 10.25 2.64
C ALA A 139 -8.95 11.07 2.48
N ASN A 140 -9.65 11.30 3.59
CA ASN A 140 -10.77 12.25 3.65
C ASN A 140 -10.57 13.33 4.72
N GLY A 141 -9.80 13.04 5.79
CA GLY A 141 -9.55 13.97 6.88
C GLY A 141 -8.19 14.68 6.78
N PRO A 142 -8.00 15.79 7.51
CA PRO A 142 -6.81 16.64 7.42
C PRO A 142 -5.51 15.89 7.73
N LYS A 143 -5.51 14.96 8.69
CA LYS A 143 -4.32 14.15 9.00
C LYS A 143 -3.91 13.25 7.83
N GLY A 144 -4.89 12.65 7.15
CA GLY A 144 -4.64 11.85 5.95
C GLY A 144 -4.16 12.71 4.78
N LEU A 145 -4.72 13.90 4.61
CA LEU A 145 -4.26 14.88 3.62
C LEU A 145 -2.81 15.33 3.88
N GLY A 146 -2.39 15.40 5.14
CA GLY A 146 -0.99 15.63 5.50
C GLY A 146 -0.06 14.53 4.97
N LEU A 147 -0.48 13.26 5.02
CA LEU A 147 0.28 12.15 4.40
C LEU A 147 0.29 12.24 2.88
N VAL A 148 -0.85 12.58 2.26
CA VAL A 148 -0.94 12.82 0.81
C VAL A 148 0.07 13.88 0.39
N ALA A 149 0.10 15.03 1.08
CA ALA A 149 1.02 16.12 0.77
C ALA A 149 2.49 15.71 0.94
N ARG A 150 2.81 14.85 1.92
CA ARG A 150 4.18 14.43 2.20
C ARG A 150 4.69 13.32 1.28
N PHE A 151 3.84 12.36 0.90
CA PHE A 151 4.28 11.13 0.25
C PHE A 151 3.59 10.83 -1.10
N GLY A 152 2.43 11.43 -1.35
CA GLY A 152 1.56 11.11 -2.47
C GLY A 152 1.95 11.79 -3.77
N GLN A 153 1.76 11.07 -4.86
CA GLN A 153 1.74 11.58 -6.24
C GLN A 153 0.29 11.71 -6.75
N GLY A 154 -0.67 11.22 -5.98
CA GLY A 154 -2.10 11.43 -6.20
C GLY A 154 -2.90 11.15 -4.93
N TRP A 155 -4.18 11.46 -5.00
CA TRP A 155 -5.11 11.40 -3.89
C TRP A 155 -6.37 10.63 -4.30
N VAL A 156 -6.78 9.69 -3.44
CA VAL A 156 -8.08 9.02 -3.54
C VAL A 156 -8.99 9.56 -2.44
N THR A 157 -10.20 9.98 -2.82
CA THR A 157 -11.22 10.41 -1.88
C THR A 157 -12.56 9.84 -2.29
N THR A 158 -13.46 9.68 -1.32
CA THR A 158 -14.88 9.42 -1.57
C THR A 158 -15.64 10.68 -1.98
N GLY A 159 -14.96 11.83 -2.06
CA GLY A 159 -15.60 13.13 -2.23
C GLY A 159 -16.23 13.62 -0.91
N PRO A 160 -16.96 14.75 -0.96
CA PRO A 160 -17.77 15.16 0.17
C PRO A 160 -18.75 14.05 0.55
N GLU A 161 -18.95 13.82 1.85
CA GLU A 161 -20.02 12.93 2.32
C GLU A 161 -21.37 13.47 1.83
N GLY A 162 -21.94 12.86 0.79
CA GLY A 162 -23.32 13.06 0.34
C GLY A 162 -23.69 14.47 -0.12
N VAL A 163 -23.43 14.79 -1.39
CA VAL A 163 -24.45 15.46 -2.22
C VAL A 163 -24.82 14.47 -3.32
N THR A 164 -25.68 13.52 -2.97
CA THR A 164 -26.46 12.68 -3.89
C THR A 164 -27.90 12.75 -3.43
#